data_AF-A0A140GMN4-F1
#
_entry.id   AF-A0A140GMN4-F1
#
_cell.length_a   1.000
_cell.length_b   1.000
_cell.length_c   1.000
_cell.angle_alpha   90.00
_cell.angle_beta   90.00
_cell.angle_gamma   90.00
#
_symmetry.space_group_name_H-M   'P 1'
#
loop_
_entity.id
_entity.type
_entity.pdbx_description
1 polymer ?
#
loop_
_entity_poly.entity_id
_entity_poly.type
_entity_poly.pdbx_seq_one_letter_code
_entity_poly.pdbx_strand_id
1 'polypeptide(L)'
;RPYLADELDVFVLPEEVKAVAIAIATIFRDFGYREKRHLARLKFLVADWGAEKFKEKLIEYTGPLQSKGESALKGWNAGYFYGVQDQKQKGLKYVGFN
;
A
#
# COMPACT_ATOMS: atom_id res chain seq x y z
N ARG A 1 -2.53 -0.07 -19.88
CA ARG A 1 -3.44 -0.95 -19.12
C ARG A 1 -3.46 -0.52 -17.65
N PRO A 2 -4.63 -0.40 -17.00
CA PRO A 2 -4.69 -0.20 -15.55
C PRO A 2 -4.25 -1.50 -14.85
N TYR A 3 -3.58 -1.34 -13.71
CA TYR A 3 -3.19 -2.45 -12.84
C TYR A 3 -3.81 -2.19 -11.48
N LEU A 4 -4.38 -3.23 -10.87
CA LEU A 4 -4.75 -3.20 -9.46
C LEU A 4 -3.50 -3.48 -8.62
N ALA A 5 -3.56 -3.14 -7.33
CA ALA A 5 -2.49 -3.51 -6.41
C ALA A 5 -2.55 -5.02 -6.16
N ASP A 6 -1.39 -5.67 -6.25
CA ASP A 6 -1.24 -7.06 -5.84
C ASP A 6 -0.99 -7.12 -4.33
N GLU A 7 -1.70 -8.02 -3.63
CA GLU A 7 -1.41 -8.29 -2.22
C GLU A 7 -0.11 -9.08 -2.09
N LEU A 8 0.80 -8.57 -1.28
CA LEU A 8 1.96 -9.33 -0.83
C LEU A 8 1.58 -10.14 0.40
N ASP A 9 2.08 -11.38 0.51
CA ASP A 9 2.00 -12.17 1.73
C ASP A 9 2.97 -11.63 2.80
N VAL A 10 2.64 -10.44 3.31
CA VAL A 10 3.40 -9.67 4.29
C VAL A 10 2.44 -8.93 5.21
N PHE A 11 2.70 -8.96 6.52
CA PHE A 11 2.10 -8.11 7.53
C PHE A 11 3.18 -7.22 8.15
N VAL A 12 2.86 -5.93 8.30
CA VAL A 12 3.80 -4.89 8.76
C VAL A 12 3.28 -4.34 10.08
N LEU A 13 4.09 -4.44 11.13
CA LEU A 13 3.79 -3.86 12.45
C LEU A 13 3.95 -2.33 12.42
N PRO A 14 3.24 -1.59 13.30
CA PRO A 14 3.31 -0.12 13.33
C PRO A 14 4.74 0.45 13.37
N GLU A 15 5.63 -0.19 14.12
CA GLU A 15 7.04 0.16 14.26
C GLU A 15 7.87 -0.10 12.99
N GLU A 16 7.45 -1.03 12.13
CA GLU A 16 8.13 -1.43 10.90
C GLU A 16 7.74 -0.55 9.70
N VAL A 17 6.58 0.13 9.77
CA VAL A 17 5.99 0.90 8.66
C VAL A 17 7.00 1.82 7.98
N LYS A 18 7.79 2.56 8.76
CA LYS A 18 8.77 3.50 8.23
C LYS A 18 9.88 2.78 7.46
N ALA A 19 10.41 1.70 8.02
CA ALA A 19 11.49 0.93 7.39
C ALA A 19 11.02 0.29 6.08
N VAL A 20 9.82 -0.31 6.10
CA VAL A 20 9.21 -0.92 4.91
C VAL A 20 8.93 0.12 3.82
N ALA A 21 8.38 1.30 4.17
CA ALA A 21 8.15 2.36 3.20
C ALA A 21 9.45 2.85 2.53
N ILE A 22 10.54 2.99 3.31
CA ILE A 22 11.86 3.35 2.79
C ILE A 22 12.38 2.25 1.86
N ALA A 23 12.23 0.98 2.24
CA ALA A 23 12.66 -0.15 1.41
C ALA A 23 11.92 -0.18 0.06
N ILE A 24 10.59 -0.05 0.07
CA ILE A 24 9.79 0.02 -1.17
C ILE A 24 10.23 1.19 -2.05
N ALA A 25 10.42 2.38 -1.48
CA ALA A 25 10.88 3.55 -2.21
C ALA A 25 12.30 3.37 -2.77
N THR A 26 13.16 2.68 -2.02
CA THR A 26 14.53 2.36 -2.43
C THR A 26 14.57 1.35 -3.56
N ILE A 27 13.78 0.27 -3.48
CA ILE A 27 13.63 -0.71 -4.57
C ILE A 27 13.11 -0.02 -5.82
N PHE A 28 12.09 0.84 -5.70
CA PHE A 28 11.58 1.58 -6.85
C PHE A 28 12.62 2.56 -7.42
N ARG A 29 13.41 3.22 -6.56
CA ARG A 29 14.53 4.06 -6.99
C ARG A 29 15.54 3.23 -7.79
N ASP A 30 15.95 2.08 -7.29
CA ASP A 30 17.07 1.32 -7.87
C ASP A 30 16.68 0.52 -9.11
N PHE A 31 15.45 -0.01 -9.15
CA PHE A 31 14.99 -0.94 -10.19
C PHE A 31 13.84 -0.41 -11.06
N GLY A 32 13.27 0.76 -10.75
CA GLY A 32 12.20 1.35 -11.55
C GLY A 32 12.67 1.79 -12.95
N TYR A 33 11.84 1.56 -13.96
CA TYR A 33 12.15 1.98 -15.34
C TYR A 33 12.22 3.50 -15.48
N ARG A 34 13.26 4.00 -16.16
CA ARG A 34 13.49 5.44 -16.35
C ARG A 34 13.47 5.91 -17.81
N GLU A 35 13.49 4.99 -18.78
CA GLU A 35 13.53 5.35 -20.20
C GLU A 35 12.22 5.96 -20.70
N LYS A 36 11.09 5.33 -20.38
CA LYS A 36 9.77 5.73 -20.85
C LYS A 36 8.91 6.17 -19.68
N ARG A 37 8.59 7.47 -19.60
CA ARG A 37 7.82 8.07 -18.50
C ARG A 37 6.48 7.38 -18.24
N HIS A 38 5.80 6.89 -19.29
CA HIS A 38 4.52 6.19 -19.13
C HIS A 38 4.64 4.79 -18.51
N LEU A 39 5.86 4.25 -18.40
CA LEU A 39 6.20 3.00 -17.72
C LEU A 39 6.93 3.24 -16.37
N ALA A 40 7.22 4.49 -16.00
CA ALA A 40 8.00 4.85 -14.81
C ALA A 40 7.15 4.91 -13.53
N ARG A 41 6.33 3.89 -13.27
CA ARG A 41 5.52 3.75 -12.06
C ARG A 41 5.73 2.37 -11.45
N LEU A 42 5.74 2.28 -10.12
CA LEU A 42 5.98 1.03 -9.39
C LEU A 42 5.14 -0.15 -9.88
N LYS A 43 3.88 0.09 -10.24
CA LYS A 43 2.99 -0.96 -10.78
C LYS A 43 3.55 -1.72 -11.99
N PHE A 44 4.38 -1.09 -12.82
CA PHE A 44 4.99 -1.76 -13.97
C PHE A 44 6.16 -2.64 -13.57
N LEU A 45 6.93 -2.20 -12.57
CA LEU A 45 7.99 -3.02 -11.98
C LEU A 45 7.39 -4.26 -11.31
N VAL A 46 6.33 -4.09 -10.51
CA VAL A 46 5.63 -5.19 -9.84
C VAL A 46 4.97 -6.12 -10.87
N ALA A 47 4.36 -5.60 -11.93
CA ALA A 47 3.75 -6.42 -12.97
C ALA A 47 4.77 -7.25 -13.76
N ASP A 48 6.00 -6.75 -13.95
CA ASP A 48 7.08 -7.46 -14.65
C ASP A 48 7.76 -8.50 -13.74
N TRP A 49 8.01 -8.13 -12.49
CA TRP A 49 8.67 -9.02 -11.53
C TRP A 49 7.74 -10.07 -10.93
N GLY A 50 6.46 -9.76 -10.81
CA GLY A 50 5.51 -10.49 -9.99
C GLY A 50 5.61 -10.14 -8.50
N ALA A 51 4.54 -10.43 -7.77
CA ALA A 51 4.41 -10.17 -6.35
C ALA A 51 5.48 -10.90 -5.50
N GLU A 52 5.72 -12.19 -5.78
CA GLU A 52 6.65 -13.01 -5.01
C GLU A 52 8.09 -12.49 -5.09
N LYS A 53 8.60 -12.23 -6.29
CA LYS A 53 9.94 -11.67 -6.47
C LYS A 53 10.09 -10.30 -5.82
N PHE A 54 9.04 -9.48 -5.87
CA PHE A 54 9.05 -8.18 -5.20
C PHE A 54 9.09 -8.33 -3.67
N LYS A 55 8.35 -9.30 -3.11
CA LYS A 55 8.38 -9.66 -1.68
C LYS A 55 9.77 -10.13 -1.26
N GLU A 56 10.40 -11.03 -2.01
CA GLU A 56 11.77 -11.48 -1.74
C GLU A 56 12.74 -10.31 -1.68
N LYS A 57 12.68 -9.41 -2.69
CA LYS A 57 13.51 -8.21 -2.70
C LYS A 57 13.22 -7.29 -1.51
N LEU A 58 11.96 -7.15 -1.11
CA LEU A 58 11.60 -6.35 0.06
C LEU A 58 12.21 -6.90 1.35
N ILE A 59 12.21 -8.23 1.53
CA ILE A 59 12.78 -8.91 2.70
C ILE A 59 14.31 -8.74 2.74
N GLU A 60 15.00 -8.66 1.60
CA GLU A 60 16.44 -8.36 1.57
C GLU A 60 16.79 -7.00 2.22
N TYR A 61 15.88 -6.01 2.13
CA TYR A 61 16.10 -4.66 2.68
C TYR A 61 15.58 -4.50 4.11
N THR A 62 14.54 -5.25 4.48
CA THR A 62 13.81 -5.08 5.74
C THR A 62 14.14 -6.15 6.77
N GLY A 63 14.69 -7.29 6.33
CA GLY A 63 14.70 -8.52 7.11
C GLY A 63 13.37 -9.27 6.99
N PRO A 64 13.24 -10.42 7.68
CA PRO A 64 12.01 -11.19 7.68
C PRO A 64 10.83 -10.37 8.21
N LEU A 65 9.69 -10.41 7.49
CA LEU A 65 8.43 -9.82 7.92
C LEU A 65 7.42 -10.94 8.21
N GLN A 66 6.40 -10.62 9.02
CA GLN A 66 5.33 -11.57 9.30
C GLN A 66 4.54 -11.88 8.02
N SER A 67 4.00 -13.09 7.90
CA SER A 67 3.07 -13.44 6.81
C SER A 67 1.75 -12.72 6.98
N LYS A 68 0.99 -12.54 5.89
CA LYS A 68 -0.29 -11.83 5.97
C LYS A 68 -1.27 -12.58 6.87
N GLY A 69 -1.97 -11.82 7.71
CA GLY A 69 -3.11 -12.32 8.48
C GLY A 69 -4.41 -12.31 7.68
N GLU A 70 -5.52 -12.51 8.37
CA GLU A 70 -6.85 -12.31 7.79
C GLU A 70 -7.15 -10.81 7.62
N SER A 71 -7.70 -10.45 6.46
CA SER A 71 -8.06 -9.06 6.18
C SER A 71 -9.22 -8.63 7.08
N ALA A 72 -9.02 -7.56 7.86
CA ALA A 72 -10.06 -6.94 8.67
C ALA A 72 -10.99 -6.01 7.84
N LEU A 73 -10.85 -5.98 6.52
CA LEU A 73 -11.64 -5.13 5.64
C LEU A 73 -13.10 -5.62 5.59
N LYS A 74 -14.01 -4.93 6.30
CA LYS A 74 -15.42 -5.31 6.42
C LYS A 74 -16.32 -4.75 5.32
N GLY A 75 -15.89 -3.71 4.60
CA GLY A 75 -16.67 -3.08 3.53
C GLY A 75 -16.04 -1.78 3.02
N TRP A 76 -16.55 -1.30 1.89
CA TRP A 76 -16.13 -0.05 1.25
C TRP A 76 -17.36 0.82 1.02
N ASN A 77 -17.40 2.01 1.61
CA ASN A 77 -18.52 2.95 1.49
C ASN A 77 -18.35 3.94 0.32
N ALA A 78 -17.51 3.63 -0.66
CA ALA A 78 -17.15 4.52 -1.77
C ALA A 78 -16.57 5.89 -1.36
N GLY A 79 -16.16 6.06 -0.10
CA GLY A 79 -15.69 7.34 0.41
C GLY A 79 -16.80 8.37 0.53
N TYR A 80 -18.06 7.98 0.73
CA TYR A 80 -19.11 8.94 1.07
C TYR A 80 -18.88 9.52 2.47
N PHE A 81 -18.52 10.81 2.53
CA PHE A 81 -18.29 11.56 3.78
C PHE A 81 -19.05 12.89 3.84
N TYR A 82 -19.84 13.23 2.82
CA TYR A 82 -20.63 14.46 2.79
C TYR A 82 -21.78 14.45 3.79
N GLY A 83 -22.21 15.65 4.16
CA GLY A 83 -23.28 15.86 5.13
C GLY A 83 -22.81 15.69 6.57
N VAL A 84 -23.77 15.59 7.48
CA VAL A 84 -23.50 15.48 8.92
C VAL A 84 -23.37 14.02 9.32
N GLN A 85 -22.25 13.65 9.92
CA GLN A 85 -21.89 12.27 10.25
C GLN A 85 -21.46 12.17 11.72
N ASP A 86 -21.79 11.06 12.38
CA ASP A 86 -21.35 10.83 13.76
C ASP A 86 -19.86 10.49 13.82
N GLN A 87 -19.15 11.08 14.80
CA GLN A 87 -17.76 10.72 15.09
C GLN A 87 -17.69 9.51 16.03
N LYS A 88 -16.50 8.94 16.19
CA LYS A 88 -16.23 7.90 17.20
C LYS A 88 -16.48 8.39 18.63
N GLN A 89 -16.30 9.69 18.90
CA GLN A 89 -16.54 10.30 20.19
C GLN A 89 -18.04 10.58 20.36
N LYS A 90 -18.62 10.07 21.45
CA LYS A 90 -20.05 10.21 21.75
C LYS A 90 -20.47 11.69 21.73
N GLY A 91 -21.51 11.98 20.96
CA GLY A 91 -22.10 13.33 20.86
C GLY A 91 -21.37 14.29 19.92
N LEU A 92 -20.22 13.90 19.34
CA LEU A 92 -19.54 14.72 18.34
C LEU A 92 -19.96 14.33 16.92
N LYS A 93 -20.08 15.33 16.07
CA LYS A 93 -20.41 15.19 14.64
C LYS A 93 -19.32 15.83 13.80
N TYR A 94 -19.09 15.32 12.58
CA TYR A 94 -18.30 16.01 11.56
C TYR A 94 -19.21 16.36 10.37
N VAL A 95 -18.85 17.39 9.62
CA VAL A 95 -19.60 17.81 8.44
C VAL A 95 -18.67 17.87 7.23
N GLY A 96 -18.97 17.06 6.21
CA GLY A 96 -18.28 17.11 4.92
C GLY A 96 -19.02 18.05 3.97
N PHE A 97 -18.33 19.07 3.48
CA PHE A 97 -18.80 20.00 2.43
C PHE A 97 -18.00 19.78 1.13
N ASN A 98 -18.59 20.19 0.00
CA ASN A 98 -17.94 20.27 -1.31
C ASN A 98 -17.42 21.68 -1.54
#